data_AF-E9PSG8-F1
#
_entry.id   AF-E9PSG8-F1
#
_cell.length_a   1.000
_cell.length_b   1.000
_cell.length_c   1.000
_cell.angle_alpha   90.00
_cell.angle_beta   90.00
_cell.angle_gamma   90.00
#
_symmetry.space_group_name_H-M   'P 1'
#
loop_
_entity.id
_entity.type
_entity.pdbx_description
1 polymer ?
#
loop_
_entity_poly.entity_id
_entity_poly.type
_entity_poly.pdbx_seq_one_letter_code
_entity_poly.pdbx_strand_id
1 'polypeptide(L)'
;MVAMAEAEAGVAVEVRGLPPAVPDELLTLYFENRRRSGGGPVLSWQRLGCGGVLTFREPADAERVLAQADHELHGAQLSLR
;
A
#
# COMPACT_ATOMS: atom_id res chain seq x y z
N MET A 1 -9.79 4.43 30.22
CA MET A 1 -10.36 3.38 29.36
C MET A 1 -9.78 3.61 27.98
N VAL A 2 -8.80 2.81 27.56
CA VAL A 2 -8.15 2.96 26.25
C VAL A 2 -9.18 2.54 25.20
N ALA A 3 -9.57 3.46 24.32
CA ALA A 3 -10.38 3.13 23.17
C ALA A 3 -9.58 2.14 22.33
N MET A 4 -9.99 0.87 22.35
CA MET A 4 -9.54 -0.09 21.37
C MET A 4 -10.11 0.42 20.04
N ALA A 5 -9.24 0.98 19.20
CA ALA A 5 -9.60 1.34 17.85
C ALA A 5 -10.24 0.11 17.21
N GLU A 6 -11.52 0.23 16.85
CA GLU A 6 -12.17 -0.75 16.01
C GLU A 6 -11.27 -0.90 14.79
N ALA A 7 -10.74 -2.12 14.58
CA ALA A 7 -9.94 -2.40 13.41
C ALA A 7 -10.89 -2.28 12.23
N GLU A 8 -10.91 -1.11 11.58
CA GLU A 8 -11.56 -0.90 10.29
C GLU A 8 -11.12 -2.07 9.39
N ALA A 9 -12.09 -2.91 9.01
CA ALA A 9 -11.83 -4.10 8.23
C ALA A 9 -11.46 -3.69 6.80
N GLY A 10 -10.17 -3.52 6.56
CA GLY A 10 -9.62 -3.20 5.24
C GLY A 10 -9.22 -4.42 4.42
N VAL A 11 -8.72 -4.15 3.22
CA VAL A 11 -8.15 -5.17 2.32
C VAL A 11 -6.64 -5.05 2.30
N ALA A 12 -5.96 -6.13 2.68
CA ALA A 12 -4.51 -6.22 2.70
C ALA A 12 -3.96 -6.65 1.33
N VAL A 13 -2.91 -5.96 0.88
CA VAL A 13 -2.13 -6.25 -0.32
C VAL A 13 -0.68 -6.42 0.11
N GLU A 14 -0.05 -7.50 -0.35
CA GLU A 14 1.38 -7.71 -0.14
C GLU A 14 2.18 -6.86 -1.12
N VAL A 15 3.10 -6.05 -0.61
CA VAL A 15 4.04 -5.25 -1.39
C VAL A 15 5.43 -5.86 -1.31
N ARG A 16 6.08 -6.07 -2.45
CA ARG A 16 7.46 -6.55 -2.53
C ARG A 16 8.32 -5.63 -3.39
N GLY A 17 9.63 -5.65 -3.16
CA GLY A 17 10.60 -4.91 -3.97
C GLY A 17 10.82 -3.46 -3.53
N LEU A 18 10.31 -3.06 -2.36
CA LEU A 18 10.47 -1.72 -1.81
C LEU A 18 11.80 -1.61 -1.03
N PRO A 19 12.83 -0.91 -1.54
CA PRO A 19 14.11 -0.81 -0.85
C PRO A 19 13.96 -0.12 0.51
N PRO A 20 14.74 -0.49 1.54
CA PRO A 20 14.70 0.17 2.85
C PRO A 20 15.04 1.66 2.82
N ALA A 21 15.75 2.10 1.76
CA ALA A 21 16.08 3.51 1.54
C ALA A 21 14.87 4.36 1.13
N VAL A 22 13.78 3.75 0.65
CA VAL A 22 12.55 4.47 0.28
C VAL A 22 11.68 4.63 1.53
N PRO A 23 11.39 5.88 1.96
CA PRO A 23 10.53 6.14 3.12
C PRO A 23 9.11 5.60 2.96
N ASP A 24 8.54 5.16 4.07
CA ASP A 24 7.17 4.60 4.14
C ASP A 24 6.11 5.60 3.71
N GLU A 25 6.30 6.88 4.04
CA GLU A 25 5.40 7.96 3.61
C GLU A 25 5.31 8.07 2.08
N LEU A 26 6.41 7.83 1.36
CA LEU A 26 6.38 7.87 -0.11
C LEU A 26 5.60 6.70 -0.70
N LEU A 27 5.62 5.56 -0.01
CA LEU A 27 4.80 4.40 -0.36
C LEU A 27 3.32 4.69 -0.19
N THR A 28 2.91 5.18 0.98
CA THR A 28 1.50 5.46 1.26
C THR A 28 0.99 6.56 0.34
N LEU A 29 1.74 7.65 0.15
CA LEU A 29 1.39 8.73 -0.79
C LEU A 29 1.25 8.22 -2.24
N TYR A 30 2.07 7.26 -2.67
CA TYR A 30 1.96 6.67 -3.99
C TYR A 30 0.66 5.87 -4.15
N PHE A 31 0.32 5.03 -3.17
CA PHE A 31 -0.87 4.19 -3.22
C PHE A 31 -2.18 4.94 -2.92
N GLU A 32 -2.13 6.03 -2.18
CA GLU A 32 -3.27 6.94 -2.01
C GLU A 32 -3.53 7.79 -3.27
N ASN A 33 -2.52 7.97 -4.12
CA ASN A 33 -2.65 8.72 -5.35
C ASN A 33 -3.30 7.88 -6.46
N ARG A 34 -4.62 8.02 -6.57
CA ARG A 34 -5.45 7.38 -7.61
C ARG A 34 -4.93 7.53 -9.04
N ARG A 35 -4.26 8.64 -9.38
CA ARG A 35 -3.72 8.85 -10.74
C ARG A 35 -2.45 8.05 -11.01
N ARG A 36 -1.65 7.74 -9.98
CA ARG A 36 -0.35 7.06 -10.13
C ARG A 36 -0.42 5.56 -9.95
N SER A 37 -1.24 5.10 -9.00
CA SER A 37 -1.33 3.69 -8.62
C SER A 37 -2.70 3.09 -8.90
N GLY A 38 -3.70 3.92 -9.20
CA GLY A 38 -5.10 3.46 -9.22
C GLY A 38 -5.69 3.27 -7.83
N GLY A 39 -4.96 3.48 -6.74
CA GLY A 39 -5.46 3.22 -5.38
C GLY A 39 -6.38 4.30 -4.81
N GLY A 40 -6.28 4.48 -3.49
CA GLY A 40 -7.18 5.28 -2.67
C GLY A 40 -6.78 5.19 -1.19
N PRO A 41 -7.67 5.58 -0.25
CA PRO A 41 -7.32 5.71 1.16
C PRO A 41 -6.66 4.46 1.76
N VAL A 42 -5.49 4.65 2.36
CA VAL A 42 -4.75 3.58 3.05
C VAL A 42 -5.09 3.63 4.54
N LEU A 43 -5.44 2.47 5.10
CA LEU A 43 -5.67 2.33 6.54
C LEU A 43 -4.37 2.09 7.31
N SER A 44 -3.46 1.29 6.75
CA SER A 44 -2.20 0.98 7.40
C SER A 44 -1.13 0.51 6.42
N TRP A 45 0.13 0.69 6.81
CA TRP A 45 1.29 0.10 6.17
C TRP A 45 2.16 -0.55 7.24
N GLN A 46 2.50 -1.82 7.03
CA GLN A 46 3.42 -2.57 7.87
C GLN A 46 4.60 -3.05 7.04
N ARG A 47 5.75 -2.38 7.20
CA ARG A 47 6.99 -2.78 6.53
C ARG A 47 7.55 -4.09 7.08
N LEU A 48 7.96 -4.97 6.16
CA LEU A 48 8.63 -6.24 6.40
C LEU A 48 9.83 -6.37 5.45
N GLY A 49 11.00 -5.87 5.86
CA GLY A 49 12.21 -5.88 5.04
C GLY A 49 12.08 -5.05 3.76
N CYS A 50 12.28 -5.68 2.60
CA CYS A 50 12.18 -5.05 1.29
C CYS A 50 10.73 -5.03 0.73
N GLY A 51 9.75 -4.91 1.60
CA GLY A 51 8.34 -5.08 1.29
C GLY A 51 7.49 -4.90 2.54
N GLY A 52 6.28 -5.47 2.54
CA GLY A 52 5.36 -5.36 3.66
C GLY A 52 3.91 -5.58 3.27
N VAL A 53 3.01 -5.25 4.17
CA VAL A 53 1.56 -5.38 3.98
C VAL A 53 0.94 -3.98 4.00
N LEU A 54 0.27 -3.64 2.92
CA LEU A 54 -0.47 -2.39 2.76
C LEU A 54 -1.96 -2.68 2.85
N THR A 55 -2.67 -1.98 3.72
CA THR A 55 -4.11 -2.18 3.91
C THR A 55 -4.88 -0.99 3.33
N PHE A 56 -5.71 -1.23 2.31
CA PHE A 56 -6.63 -0.24 1.77
C PHE A 56 -7.93 -0.22 2.56
N ARG A 57 -8.59 0.94 2.60
CA ARG A 57 -9.94 1.06 3.16
C ARG A 57 -10.97 0.34 2.30
N GLU A 58 -10.93 0.57 0.99
CA GLU A 58 -11.92 0.02 0.06
C GLU A 58 -11.34 -1.15 -0.75
N PRO A 59 -12.04 -2.30 -0.84
CA PRO A 59 -11.63 -3.41 -1.70
C PRO A 59 -11.41 -3.01 -3.16
N ALA A 60 -12.25 -2.14 -3.69
CA ALA A 60 -12.17 -1.66 -5.07
C ALA A 60 -10.90 -0.82 -5.35
N ASP A 61 -10.26 -0.26 -4.31
CA ASP A 61 -8.98 0.44 -4.47
C ASP A 61 -7.84 -0.56 -4.57
N ALA A 62 -7.84 -1.60 -3.74
CA ALA A 62 -6.89 -2.70 -3.80
C ALA A 62 -6.95 -3.46 -5.13
N GLU A 63 -8.16 -3.75 -5.63
CA GLU A 63 -8.35 -4.43 -6.93
C GLU A 63 -7.79 -3.60 -8.10
N ARG A 64 -8.00 -2.28 -8.09
CA ARG A 64 -7.48 -1.40 -9.15
C ARG A 64 -5.97 -1.29 -9.11
N VAL A 65 -5.39 -1.29 -7.92
CA VAL A 65 -3.93 -1.36 -7.73
C VAL A 65 -3.40 -2.69 -8.27
N LEU A 66 -3.99 -3.82 -7.86
CA LEU A 66 -3.57 -5.16 -8.32
C LEU A 66 -3.75 -5.38 -9.84
N ALA A 67 -4.71 -4.70 -10.46
CA ALA A 67 -4.93 -4.77 -11.91
C ALA A 67 -3.92 -3.95 -12.73
N GLN A 68 -3.18 -3.04 -12.11
CA GLN A 68 -2.15 -2.27 -12.78
C GLN A 68 -0.91 -3.15 -13.00
N ALA A 69 -0.40 -3.18 -14.24
CA ALA A 69 0.69 -4.08 -14.62
C ALA A 69 2.00 -3.76 -13.90
N ASP A 70 2.31 -2.47 -13.72
CA ASP A 70 3.59 -2.00 -13.19
C ASP A 70 3.40 -0.93 -12.11
N HIS A 71 4.21 -1.04 -11.05
CA HIS A 71 4.32 -0.02 -10.01
C HIS A 71 5.78 0.36 -9.81
N GLU A 72 6.13 1.58 -10.18
CA GLU A 72 7.47 2.12 -9.96
C GLU A 72 7.45 3.22 -8.90
N LEU A 73 8.31 3.07 -7.89
CA LEU A 73 8.50 4.06 -6.84
C LEU A 73 9.99 4.30 -6.60
N HIS A 74 10.45 5.53 -6.85
CA HIS A 74 11.87 5.91 -6.71
C HIS A 74 12.84 4.99 -7.49
N GLY A 75 12.45 4.60 -8.71
CA GLY A 75 13.24 3.70 -9.57
C GLY A 75 13.22 2.24 -9.13
N ALA A 76 12.49 1.89 -8.07
CA ALA A 76 12.27 0.50 -7.66
C ALA A 76 10.95 -0.02 -8.25
N GLN A 77 11.02 -1.19 -8.87
CA GLN A 77 9.83 -1.89 -9.33
C GLN A 77 9.22 -2.69 -8.19
N LEU A 78 7.95 -2.40 -7.91
CA LEU A 78 7.17 -3.04 -6.87
C LEU A 78 6.32 -4.16 -7.48
N SER A 79 6.24 -5.28 -6.77
CA SER A 79 5.34 -6.38 -7.11
C SER A 79 4.26 -6.50 -6.05
N LEU A 80 3.00 -6.60 -6.48
CA LEU A 80 1.82 -6.62 -5.61
C LEU A 80 1.07 -7.95 -5.73
N ARG A 81 0.56 -8.47 -4.60
CA ARG A 81 -0.18 -9.74 -4.52
C ARG A 81 -1.30 -9.69 -3.48
#